data_AF-A0A2J6XGZ4-F1
#
_entry.id   AF-A0A2J6XGZ4-F1
#
_cell.length_a   1.000
_cell.length_b   1.000
_cell.length_c   1.000
_cell.angle_alpha   90.00
_cell.angle_beta   90.00
_cell.angle_gamma   90.00
#
_symmetry.space_group_name_H-M   'P 1'
#
loop_
_entity.id
_entity.type
_entity.pdbx_description
1 polymer ?
#
loop_
_entity_poly.entity_id
_entity_poly.type
_entity_poly.pdbx_seq_one_letter_code
_entity_poly.pdbx_strand_id
1 'polypeptide(L)'
;ELTKIPNSFYLTPYITYSGLFDILNLNPSLILIDQLDNLKYTDVYKLLIDLCEYGIVTKTTYNQIEQKRIETKVIATANSTKRIPQALLSRFLKIQFKEYTNEEFTQIANKILSEYDLPNEIKEYIIEKTIRHKDVRNVIKLANLKPSSKEEIDRWMNIIRF
;
A
#
# COMPACT_ATOMS: atom_id res chain seq x y z
N GLU A 1 -10.26 -9.42 3.42
CA GLU A 1 -10.72 -8.15 2.82
C GLU A 1 -10.50 -8.08 1.31
N LEU A 2 -9.35 -8.50 0.77
CA LEU A 2 -9.19 -8.82 -0.67
C LEU A 2 -10.11 -9.98 -1.14
N THR A 3 -10.36 -10.93 -0.24
CA THR A 3 -11.28 -12.06 -0.41
C THR A 3 -12.74 -11.67 -0.71
N LYS A 4 -13.10 -10.39 -0.59
CA LYS A 4 -14.47 -9.90 -0.84
C LYS A 4 -14.74 -9.66 -2.33
N ILE A 5 -13.70 -9.48 -3.16
CA ILE A 5 -13.85 -9.27 -4.60
C ILE A 5 -13.40 -10.55 -5.33
N PRO A 6 -14.32 -11.27 -6.01
CA PRO A 6 -13.97 -12.50 -6.70
C PRO A 6 -12.98 -12.21 -7.83
N ASN A 7 -12.06 -13.13 -8.04
CA ASN A 7 -11.04 -13.05 -9.10
C ASN A 7 -10.17 -11.77 -9.03
N SER A 8 -9.78 -11.38 -7.81
CA SER A 8 -8.87 -10.26 -7.57
C SER A 8 -7.49 -10.74 -7.11
N PHE A 9 -6.46 -10.03 -7.53
CA PHE A 9 -5.07 -10.35 -7.22
C PHE A 9 -4.38 -9.18 -6.54
N TYR A 10 -3.57 -9.48 -5.53
CA TYR A 10 -2.70 -8.52 -4.86
C TYR A 10 -1.24 -8.81 -5.20
N LEU A 11 -0.55 -7.80 -5.69
CA LEU A 11 0.79 -7.89 -6.24
C LEU A 11 1.75 -7.02 -5.40
N THR A 12 2.90 -7.60 -5.10
CA THR A 12 4.00 -6.91 -4.40
C THR A 12 5.05 -6.42 -5.41
N PRO A 13 5.99 -5.55 -5.00
CA PRO A 13 6.99 -4.98 -5.90
C PRO A 13 7.94 -5.96 -6.61
N TYR A 14 7.93 -7.23 -6.23
CA TYR A 14 8.80 -8.28 -6.78
C TYR A 14 8.22 -9.01 -7.99
N ILE A 15 7.10 -8.53 -8.54
CA ILE A 15 6.50 -9.14 -9.72
C ILE A 15 7.36 -8.94 -10.97
N THR A 16 7.50 -10.00 -11.76
CA THR A 16 8.17 -9.98 -13.07
C THR A 16 7.16 -9.77 -14.19
N TYR A 17 7.63 -9.37 -15.37
CA TYR A 17 6.78 -9.28 -16.56
C TYR A 17 6.01 -10.56 -16.84
N SER A 18 6.70 -11.72 -16.83
CA SER A 18 6.06 -13.01 -17.09
C SER A 18 5.04 -13.37 -16.01
N GLY A 19 5.37 -13.13 -14.74
CA GLY A 19 4.43 -13.39 -13.64
C GLY A 19 3.17 -12.52 -13.73
N LEU A 20 3.30 -11.24 -14.08
CA LEU A 20 2.14 -10.38 -14.32
C LEU A 20 1.32 -10.85 -15.53
N PHE A 21 1.98 -11.24 -16.62
CA PHE A 21 1.30 -11.75 -17.81
C PHE A 21 0.49 -13.02 -17.50
N ASP A 22 1.05 -13.95 -16.74
CA ASP A 22 0.38 -15.19 -16.35
C ASP A 22 -0.84 -14.92 -15.45
N ILE A 23 -0.75 -13.93 -14.56
CA ILE A 23 -1.89 -13.48 -13.74
C ILE A 23 -2.97 -12.83 -14.62
N LEU A 24 -2.58 -11.98 -15.57
CA LEU A 24 -3.52 -11.37 -16.51
C LEU A 24 -4.21 -12.41 -17.39
N ASN A 25 -3.53 -13.51 -17.72
CA ASN A 25 -4.13 -14.63 -18.43
C ASN A 25 -5.28 -15.30 -17.67
N LEU A 26 -5.38 -15.13 -16.35
CA LEU A 26 -6.53 -15.55 -15.56
C LEU A 26 -7.75 -14.63 -15.69
N ASN A 27 -7.65 -13.56 -16.49
CA ASN A 27 -8.68 -12.52 -16.68
C ASN A 27 -9.18 -11.95 -15.35
N PRO A 28 -8.30 -11.39 -14.50
CA PRO A 28 -8.70 -10.88 -13.20
C PRO A 28 -9.70 -9.73 -13.34
N SER A 29 -10.65 -9.65 -12.42
CA SER A 29 -11.58 -8.50 -12.37
C SER A 29 -10.90 -7.26 -11.79
N LEU A 30 -9.91 -7.46 -10.93
CA LEU A 30 -9.19 -6.43 -10.19
C LEU A 30 -7.75 -6.86 -9.90
N ILE A 31 -6.83 -5.93 -10.10
CA ILE A 31 -5.45 -6.04 -9.68
C ILE A 31 -5.15 -4.91 -8.70
N LEU A 32 -4.65 -5.28 -7.52
CA LEU A 32 -4.07 -4.36 -6.55
C LEU A 32 -2.55 -4.45 -6.61
N ILE A 33 -1.87 -3.33 -6.85
CA ILE A 33 -0.40 -3.26 -6.87
C ILE A 33 0.06 -2.40 -5.70
N ASP A 34 0.78 -2.99 -4.76
CA ASP A 34 1.33 -2.25 -3.64
C ASP A 34 2.73 -1.71 -3.97
N GLN A 35 3.01 -0.47 -3.56
CA GLN A 35 4.28 0.22 -3.75
C GLN A 35 4.76 0.17 -5.21
N LEU A 36 3.91 0.63 -6.13
CA LEU A 36 4.19 0.68 -7.57
C LEU A 36 5.52 1.39 -7.87
N ASP A 37 5.89 2.38 -7.05
CA ASP A 37 7.15 3.14 -7.18
C ASP A 37 8.41 2.39 -6.73
N ASN A 38 8.25 1.19 -6.16
CA ASN A 38 9.32 0.30 -5.73
C ASN A 38 9.44 -0.96 -6.61
N LEU A 39 8.76 -1.03 -7.76
CA LEU A 39 8.84 -2.20 -8.64
C LEU A 39 10.29 -2.54 -8.97
N LYS A 40 10.65 -3.81 -8.75
CA LYS A 40 12.02 -4.31 -8.95
C LYS A 40 12.38 -4.41 -10.44
N TYR A 41 11.40 -4.78 -11.27
CA TYR A 41 11.58 -5.03 -12.69
C TYR A 41 10.82 -3.97 -13.50
N THR A 42 11.55 -3.13 -14.24
CA THR A 42 10.99 -1.95 -14.90
C THR A 42 10.23 -2.27 -16.20
N ASP A 43 10.45 -3.46 -16.76
CA ASP A 43 9.68 -4.00 -17.89
C ASP A 43 8.21 -4.21 -17.56
N VAL A 44 7.88 -4.46 -16.29
CA VAL A 44 6.50 -4.51 -15.78
C VAL A 44 5.74 -3.23 -16.09
N TYR A 45 6.40 -2.06 -16.05
CA TYR A 45 5.74 -0.81 -16.39
C TYR A 45 5.21 -0.79 -17.83
N LYS A 46 5.92 -1.41 -18.78
CA LYS A 46 5.46 -1.48 -20.18
C LYS A 46 4.17 -2.26 -20.29
N LEU A 47 4.11 -3.41 -19.62
CA LEU A 47 2.91 -4.26 -19.60
C LEU A 47 1.72 -3.53 -18.97
N LEU A 48 1.93 -2.80 -17.87
CA LEU A 48 0.90 -2.00 -17.22
C LEU A 48 0.43 -0.82 -18.10
N ILE A 49 1.34 -0.21 -18.87
CA ILE A 49 1.00 0.86 -19.82
C ILE A 49 0.04 0.33 -20.89
N ASP A 50 0.37 -0.80 -21.51
CA ASP A 50 -0.45 -1.39 -22.57
C ASP A 50 -1.81 -1.86 -22.04
N LEU A 51 -1.80 -2.48 -20.85
CA LEU A 51 -3.00 -2.90 -20.15
C LEU A 51 -3.93 -1.72 -19.83
N CYS A 52 -3.41 -0.65 -19.23
CA CYS A 52 -4.24 0.48 -18.82
C CYS A 52 -4.72 1.34 -20.00
N GLU A 53 -3.98 1.37 -21.11
CA GLU A 53 -4.36 2.16 -22.30
C GLU A 53 -5.36 1.42 -23.17
N TYR A 54 -5.06 0.17 -23.52
CA TYR A 54 -5.76 -0.57 -24.55
C TYR A 54 -6.53 -1.78 -24.02
N GLY A 55 -6.27 -2.18 -22.77
CA GLY A 55 -6.74 -3.46 -22.25
C GLY A 55 -6.13 -4.63 -23.01
N ILE A 56 -4.96 -4.47 -23.61
CA ILE A 56 -4.30 -5.51 -24.42
C ILE A 56 -2.91 -5.78 -23.84
N VAL A 57 -2.57 -7.05 -23.74
CA VAL A 57 -1.23 -7.49 -23.38
C VAL A 57 -0.68 -8.45 -24.41
N THR A 58 0.60 -8.27 -24.76
CA THR A 58 1.27 -9.07 -25.79
C THR A 58 2.61 -9.57 -25.28
N LYS A 59 2.80 -10.89 -25.29
CA LYS A 59 4.07 -11.54 -24.98
C LYS A 59 4.63 -12.19 -26.24
N THR A 60 5.83 -11.77 -26.63
CA THR A 60 6.55 -12.36 -27.77
C THR A 60 7.77 -13.11 -27.25
N THR A 61 7.86 -14.39 -27.61
CA THR A 61 9.02 -15.25 -27.38
C THR A 61 9.57 -15.73 -28.72
N TYR A 62 10.72 -16.41 -28.72
CA TYR A 62 11.41 -16.83 -29.95
C TYR A 62 10.51 -17.53 -30.99
N ASN A 63 9.52 -18.33 -30.54
CA ASN A 63 8.65 -19.10 -31.43
C ASN A 63 7.14 -18.78 -31.29
N GLN A 64 6.75 -17.83 -30.44
CA GLN A 64 5.33 -17.65 -30.11
C GLN A 64 5.01 -16.19 -29.82
N ILE A 65 3.87 -15.73 -30.36
CA ILE A 65 3.24 -14.45 -30.02
C ILE A 65 1.91 -14.76 -29.35
N GLU A 66 1.75 -14.32 -28.11
CA GLU A 66 0.50 -14.39 -27.36
C GLU A 66 -0.03 -12.99 -27.14
N GLN A 67 -1.21 -12.69 -27.67
CA GLN A 67 -1.90 -11.43 -27.48
C GLN A 67 -3.28 -11.68 -26.89
N LYS A 68 -3.64 -10.92 -25.86
CA LYS A 68 -4.92 -11.08 -25.18
C LYS A 68 -5.52 -9.73 -24.80
N ARG A 69 -6.85 -9.63 -24.95
CA ARG A 69 -7.64 -8.52 -24.40
C ARG A 69 -8.08 -8.87 -22.98
N ILE A 70 -7.77 -8.00 -22.03
CA ILE A 70 -8.02 -8.15 -20.60
C ILE A 70 -8.93 -7.02 -20.13
N GLU A 71 -10.05 -7.38 -19.52
CA GLU A 71 -10.94 -6.44 -18.85
C GLU A 71 -10.73 -6.53 -17.35
N THR A 72 -9.79 -5.72 -16.84
CA THR A 72 -9.45 -5.66 -15.42
C THR A 72 -9.43 -4.22 -14.93
N LYS A 73 -9.77 -3.99 -13.67
CA LYS A 73 -9.44 -2.74 -12.97
C LYS A 73 -8.05 -2.84 -12.36
N VAL A 74 -7.29 -1.75 -12.38
CA VAL A 74 -5.99 -1.67 -11.71
C VAL A 74 -6.04 -0.56 -10.66
N ILE A 75 -5.73 -0.90 -9.42
CA ILE A 75 -5.57 0.05 -8.32
C ILE A 75 -4.15 -0.12 -7.80
N ALA A 76 -3.43 0.98 -7.69
CA ALA A 76 -2.04 0.95 -7.24
C ALA A 76 -1.81 1.95 -6.11
N THR A 77 -0.96 1.57 -5.15
CA THR A 77 -0.43 2.48 -4.13
C THR A 77 1.00 2.87 -4.53
N ALA A 78 1.43 4.06 -4.12
CA ALA A 78 2.80 4.50 -4.29
C ALA A 78 3.15 5.50 -3.18
N ASN A 79 4.37 5.41 -2.66
CA ASN A 79 4.86 6.40 -1.70
C ASN A 79 5.32 7.69 -2.39
N SER A 80 5.76 7.57 -3.65
CA SER A 80 6.14 8.71 -4.48
C SER A 80 5.88 8.44 -5.95
N THR A 81 5.48 9.46 -6.70
CA THR A 81 5.32 9.36 -8.16
C THR A 81 6.64 9.56 -8.92
N LYS A 82 7.71 10.02 -8.25
CA LYS A 82 8.97 10.43 -8.90
C LYS A 82 9.66 9.33 -9.71
N ARG A 83 9.50 8.06 -9.30
CA ARG A 83 10.12 6.90 -9.95
C ARG A 83 9.19 6.17 -10.93
N ILE A 84 7.93 6.60 -11.02
CA ILE A 84 6.95 5.98 -11.91
C ILE A 84 7.01 6.69 -13.26
N PRO A 85 7.12 5.95 -14.39
CA PRO A 85 7.12 6.56 -15.71
C PRO A 85 5.88 7.43 -15.95
N GLN A 86 6.09 8.64 -16.49
CA GLN A 86 5.00 9.59 -16.77
C GLN A 86 3.94 8.99 -17.71
N ALA A 87 4.35 8.14 -18.65
CA ALA A 87 3.43 7.41 -19.52
C ALA A 87 2.48 6.51 -18.75
N LEU A 88 2.93 5.84 -17.69
CA LEU A 88 2.02 5.04 -16.85
C LEU A 88 1.13 5.95 -16.01
N LEU A 89 1.71 6.98 -15.38
CA LEU A 89 0.97 7.91 -14.51
C LEU A 89 -0.18 8.62 -15.23
N SER A 90 -0.05 8.91 -16.53
CA SER A 90 -1.11 9.57 -17.30
C SER A 90 -2.35 8.69 -17.53
N ARG A 91 -2.25 7.37 -17.30
CA ARG A 91 -3.35 6.40 -17.41
C ARG A 91 -4.06 6.13 -16.08
N PHE A 92 -3.55 6.68 -14.98
CA PHE A 92 -4.16 6.56 -13.66
C PHE A 92 -4.96 7.80 -13.28
N LEU A 93 -6.12 7.58 -12.66
CA LEU A 93 -6.74 8.58 -11.79
C LEU A 93 -5.91 8.66 -10.50
N LYS A 94 -5.27 9.80 -10.25
CA LYS A 94 -4.34 9.98 -9.12
C LYS A 94 -5.07 10.58 -7.92
N ILE A 95 -4.99 9.89 -6.78
CA ILE A 95 -5.45 10.39 -5.48
C ILE A 95 -4.21 10.58 -4.60
N GLN A 96 -3.95 11.81 -4.17
CA GLN A 96 -2.85 12.13 -3.27
C GLN A 96 -3.37 12.39 -1.86
N PHE A 97 -2.98 11.52 -0.93
CA PHE A 97 -3.27 11.71 0.49
C PHE A 97 -2.27 12.69 1.08
N LYS A 98 -2.79 13.71 1.76
CA LYS A 98 -1.96 14.65 2.53
C LYS A 98 -1.62 14.00 3.88
N GLU A 99 -0.54 14.48 4.49
CA GLU A 99 -0.27 14.15 5.89
C GLU A 99 -1.42 14.62 6.78
N TYR A 100 -1.70 13.86 7.83
CA TYR A 100 -2.75 14.21 8.78
C TYR A 100 -2.48 15.56 9.45
N THR A 101 -3.54 16.31 9.73
CA THR A 101 -3.44 17.37 10.74
C THR A 101 -3.24 16.76 12.14
N ASN A 102 -2.86 17.58 13.12
CA ASN A 102 -2.72 17.08 14.50
C ASN A 102 -4.06 16.58 15.03
N GLU A 103 -5.15 17.26 14.65
CA GLU A 103 -6.51 16.94 15.02
C GLU A 103 -6.96 15.63 14.36
N GLU A 104 -6.77 15.49 13.05
CA GLU A 104 -7.08 14.24 12.32
C GLU A 104 -6.29 13.05 12.88
N PHE A 105 -4.99 13.23 13.11
CA PHE A 105 -4.14 12.20 13.70
C PHE A 105 -4.66 11.78 15.08
N THR A 106 -4.96 12.74 15.96
CA THR A 106 -5.49 12.48 17.30
C THR A 106 -6.82 11.74 17.25
N GLN A 107 -7.73 12.12 16.34
CA GLN A 107 -9.01 11.44 16.17
C GLN A 107 -8.82 9.98 15.71
N ILE A 108 -7.97 9.74 14.72
CA ILE A 108 -7.68 8.40 14.21
C ILE A 108 -6.99 7.56 15.28
N ALA A 109 -6.01 8.11 15.99
CA ALA A 109 -5.28 7.43 17.04
C ALA A 109 -6.21 7.04 18.21
N ASN A 110 -7.11 7.93 18.63
CA ASN A 110 -8.15 7.62 19.62
C ASN A 110 -9.07 6.48 19.15
N LYS A 111 -9.49 6.51 17.87
CA LYS A 111 -10.32 5.44 17.30
C LYS A 111 -9.58 4.09 17.26
N ILE A 112 -8.28 4.09 16.97
CA ILE A 112 -7.47 2.87 17.00
C ILE A 112 -7.34 2.36 18.44
N LEU A 113 -7.02 3.25 19.38
CA LEU A 113 -6.81 2.91 20.78
C LEU A 113 -8.09 2.50 21.52
N SER A 114 -9.28 2.79 20.99
CA SER A 114 -10.54 2.35 21.59
C SER A 114 -10.70 0.82 21.56
N GLU A 115 -10.02 0.14 20.63
CA GLU A 115 -10.01 -1.33 20.52
C GLU A 115 -9.04 -1.99 21.52
N TYR A 116 -8.23 -1.21 22.23
CA TYR A 116 -7.24 -1.70 23.20
C TYR A 116 -7.75 -1.53 24.64
N ASP A 117 -7.56 -2.57 25.44
CA ASP A 117 -7.81 -2.54 26.89
C ASP A 117 -6.62 -1.89 27.61
N LEU A 118 -6.56 -0.56 27.57
CA LEU A 118 -5.55 0.27 28.21
C LEU A 118 -6.21 1.41 28.99
N PRO A 119 -5.62 1.86 30.12
CA PRO A 119 -6.10 3.04 30.82
C PRO A 119 -6.09 4.27 29.89
N ASN A 120 -7.07 5.16 30.05
CA ASN A 120 -7.19 6.37 29.21
C ASN A 120 -5.93 7.24 29.30
N GLU A 121 -5.34 7.37 30.48
CA GLU A 121 -4.10 8.12 30.69
C GLU A 121 -2.92 7.57 29.85
N ILE A 122 -2.84 6.25 29.68
CA ILE A 122 -1.83 5.59 28.86
C ILE A 122 -2.11 5.85 27.38
N LYS A 123 -3.37 5.78 26.96
CA LYS A 123 -3.80 6.06 25.58
C LYS A 123 -3.47 7.50 25.18
N GLU A 124 -3.80 8.47 26.02
CA GLU A 124 -3.49 9.88 25.82
C GLU A 124 -1.98 10.10 25.70
N TYR A 125 -1.19 9.46 26.57
CA TYR A 125 0.27 9.57 26.55
C TYR A 125 0.89 8.98 25.27
N ILE A 126 0.36 7.86 24.76
CA ILE A 126 0.79 7.29 23.47
C ILE A 126 0.56 8.29 22.34
N ILE A 127 -0.61 8.96 22.31
CA ILE A 127 -0.92 9.96 21.28
C ILE A 127 0.04 11.14 21.39
N GLU A 128 0.25 11.67 22.59
CA GLU A 128 1.17 12.79 22.85
C GLU A 128 2.59 12.49 22.32
N LYS A 129 3.12 11.28 22.56
CA LYS A 129 4.47 10.92 22.13
C LYS A 129 4.59 10.65 20.64
N THR A 130 3.51 10.25 19.98
CA THR A 130 3.52 9.88 18.55
C THR A 130 3.07 11.00 17.62
N ILE A 131 2.44 12.06 18.14
CA ILE A 131 1.88 13.17 17.34
C ILE A 131 2.91 13.89 16.48
N ARG A 132 4.19 13.89 16.89
CA ARG A 132 5.28 14.51 16.12
C ARG A 132 5.53 13.83 14.78
N HIS A 133 5.41 12.50 14.73
CA HIS A 133 5.69 11.71 13.53
C HIS A 133 4.43 11.46 12.69
N LYS A 134 3.25 11.57 13.30
CA LYS A 134 1.94 11.38 12.66
C LYS A 134 1.77 10.03 11.93
N ASP A 135 2.59 9.04 12.26
CA ASP A 135 2.43 7.67 11.77
C ASP A 135 1.61 6.86 12.78
N VAL A 136 0.38 6.53 12.38
CA VAL A 136 -0.55 5.72 13.18
C VAL A 136 0.00 4.32 13.48
N ARG A 137 0.96 3.82 12.69
CA ARG A 137 1.66 2.56 12.98
C ARG A 137 2.43 2.63 14.28
N ASN A 138 2.91 3.81 14.70
CA ASN A 138 3.63 3.97 15.96
C ASN A 138 2.68 3.85 17.16
N VAL A 139 1.47 4.39 17.02
CA VAL A 139 0.37 4.20 17.99
C VAL A 139 0.08 2.71 18.15
N ILE A 140 -0.10 1.99 17.05
CA ILE A 140 -0.39 0.54 17.04
C ILE A 140 0.76 -0.25 17.68
N LYS A 141 2.03 0.05 17.34
CA LYS A 141 3.20 -0.62 17.92
C LYS A 141 3.23 -0.46 19.44
N LEU A 142 3.05 0.76 19.95
CA LEU A 142 3.05 1.01 21.40
C LEU A 142 1.85 0.37 22.09
N ALA A 143 0.66 0.45 21.50
CA ALA A 143 -0.55 -0.15 22.06
C ALA A 143 -0.44 -1.69 22.18
N ASN A 144 0.17 -2.35 21.18
CA ASN A 144 0.41 -3.80 21.18
C ASN A 144 1.36 -4.27 22.29
N LEU A 145 2.24 -3.40 22.79
CA LEU A 145 3.12 -3.72 23.92
C LEU A 145 2.38 -3.75 25.27
N LYS A 146 1.12 -3.31 25.29
CA LYS A 146 0.26 -3.21 26.47
C LYS A 146 0.95 -2.53 27.67
N PRO A 147 1.49 -1.30 27.50
CA PRO A 147 2.23 -0.64 28.54
C PRO A 147 1.36 -0.36 29.76
N SER A 148 1.96 -0.54 30.93
CA SER A 148 1.31 -0.37 32.24
C SER A 148 1.57 1.02 32.84
N SER A 149 2.58 1.75 32.36
CA SER A 149 2.95 3.07 32.85
C SER A 149 3.52 3.98 31.76
N LYS A 150 3.63 5.29 32.06
CA LYS A 150 4.22 6.28 31.14
C LYS A 150 5.72 6.07 30.96
N GLU A 151 6.42 5.65 32.02
CA GLU A 151 7.85 5.35 31.98
C GLU A 151 8.15 4.18 31.04
N GLU A 152 7.25 3.19 31.00
CA GLU A 152 7.35 2.07 30.07
C GLU A 152 7.23 2.53 28.62
N ILE A 153 6.29 3.44 28.33
CA ILE A 153 6.15 4.07 27.01
C ILE A 153 7.43 4.80 26.63
N ASP A 154 7.98 5.64 27.51
CA ASP A 154 9.22 6.37 27.24
C ASP A 154 10.41 5.42 26.99
N ARG A 155 10.49 4.32 27.73
CA ARG A 155 11.50 3.29 27.51
C ARG A 155 11.35 2.66 26.12
N TRP A 156 10.13 2.29 25.72
CA TRP A 156 9.87 1.75 24.40
C TRP A 156 10.14 2.77 23.30
N MET A 157 9.86 4.04 23.54
CA MET A 157 10.13 5.10 22.57
C MET A 157 11.62 5.26 22.26
N ASN A 158 12.49 4.99 23.22
CA ASN A 158 13.93 5.03 23.02
C ASN A 158 14.48 3.79 22.28
N ILE A 159 13.78 2.66 22.36
CA ILE A 159 14.18 1.40 21.73
C ILE A 159 13.66 1.33 20.30
N ILE A 160 12.40 1.72 20.10
CA ILE A 160 11.76 1.73 18.79
C ILE A 160 12.29 2.95 18.04
N ARG A 161 13.17 2.73 17.07
CA ARG A 161 13.57 3.77 16.13
C ARG A 161 12.35 4.12 15.29
N PHE A 162 11.83 5.34 15.48
CA PHE A 162 10.76 5.93 14.70
C PHE A 162 11.29 6.78 13.56
#